data_AF-A0A957MC51-F1
#
_entry.id   AF-A0A957MC51-F1
#
_cell.length_a   1.000
_cell.length_b   1.000
_cell.length_c   1.000
_cell.angle_alpha   90.00
_cell.angle_beta   90.00
_cell.angle_gamma   90.00
#
_symmetry.space_group_name_H-M   'P 1'
#
loop_
_entity.id
_entity.type
_entity.pdbx_description
1 polymer ?
#
loop_
_entity_poly.entity_id
_entity_poly.type
_entity_poly.pdbx_seq_one_letter_code
_entity_poly.pdbx_strand_id
1 'polypeptide(L)'
;RWFGSRLSWDAARHEWFDRHSPRNLLKPLAYTAIFAAVVVGVGLPLAHFNPRLALSSFTVNGLRPPWQSLWALIDGFYGFGLVPVDMRNLQGLAAGGQWESRLPWGLITLAFVLLYLWLYTRRYDWERVRTPVAFTAVSVVWLFLYSKGWSPQFVVWILAFLVLLRPDMHGVLLGVALTALNVIESSVYLILLPDARWIMVGTVLARTALLLLIAVEWLGQIWPQPRAGQRMQRVAAQLAGAVMAAIVVGVVVGAPVAAQAYQDRRLAEHPCRAAIEQWTAEAGGVTRTIAMDDTALWSELNPWLRSAYDLAVVDGYSPEDVPAEVVKADKLAELARAGEFWWVERSSAPAGQWSQAAAQLAASPDIALIDEVTLGACKAVRVLALPNDTSVAEFTPRGADTIADEAAIHLRSTVTGDARRGVVLPLVLYWQADQPLGASYTVFTQLLDASGRVVAQQ
;
A
#
# COMPACT_ATOMS: atom_id res chain seq x y z
N ARG A 1 -19.57 -47.37 -8.81
CA ARG A 1 -18.60 -48.49 -8.62
C ARG A 1 -17.20 -48.33 -9.27
N TRP A 2 -16.85 -47.21 -9.93
CA TRP A 2 -15.69 -47.19 -10.85
C TRP A 2 -14.28 -47.14 -10.20
N PHE A 3 -14.10 -46.56 -9.00
CA PHE A 3 -12.77 -46.49 -8.36
C PHE A 3 -12.80 -46.82 -6.86
N GLY A 4 -13.37 -47.98 -6.56
CA GLY A 4 -13.09 -48.72 -5.33
C GLY A 4 -12.50 -50.07 -5.70
N SER A 5 -11.52 -50.11 -6.63
CA SER A 5 -10.77 -51.34 -6.86
C SER A 5 -10.17 -51.73 -5.52
N ARG A 6 -10.50 -52.95 -5.06
CA ARG A 6 -9.65 -53.55 -4.05
C ARG A 6 -8.27 -53.59 -4.70
N LEU A 7 -7.30 -52.90 -4.10
CA LEU A 7 -5.89 -53.10 -4.43
C LEU A 7 -5.55 -54.52 -3.95
N SER A 8 -6.01 -55.52 -4.70
CA SER A 8 -5.78 -56.92 -4.45
C SER A 8 -5.37 -57.58 -5.76
N TRP A 9 -4.44 -58.53 -5.65
CA TRP A 9 -3.95 -59.31 -6.79
C TRP A 9 -5.09 -60.04 -7.52
N ASP A 10 -6.12 -60.48 -6.79
CA ASP A 10 -7.30 -61.11 -7.39
C ASP A 10 -8.10 -60.15 -8.28
N ALA A 11 -8.28 -58.88 -7.85
CA ALA A 11 -8.99 -57.89 -8.66
C ALA A 11 -8.17 -57.52 -9.90
N ALA A 12 -6.84 -57.41 -9.77
CA ALA A 12 -5.96 -57.17 -10.90
C ALA A 12 -6.02 -58.30 -11.94
N ARG A 13 -6.09 -59.55 -11.48
CA ARG A 13 -6.10 -60.74 -12.35
C ARG A 13 -7.46 -60.98 -13.02
N HIS A 14 -8.55 -60.73 -12.30
CA HIS A 14 -9.88 -61.16 -12.75
C HIS A 14 -10.84 -60.01 -13.08
N GLU A 15 -10.63 -58.79 -12.56
CA GLU A 15 -11.61 -57.70 -12.69
C GLU A 15 -11.10 -56.52 -13.53
N TRP A 16 -9.80 -56.22 -13.52
CA TRP A 16 -9.25 -54.99 -14.13
C TRP A 16 -9.19 -55.03 -15.65
N PHE A 17 -9.07 -56.21 -16.26
CA PHE A 17 -8.92 -56.36 -17.71
C PHE A 17 -10.06 -57.14 -18.38
N ASP A 18 -11.06 -57.58 -17.60
CA ASP A 18 -12.27 -58.18 -18.16
C ASP A 18 -13.18 -57.08 -18.75
N ARG A 19 -13.54 -57.21 -20.02
CA ARG A 19 -14.42 -56.26 -20.73
C ARG A 19 -15.81 -56.16 -20.13
N HIS A 20 -16.29 -57.22 -19.50
CA HIS A 20 -17.62 -57.28 -18.89
C HIS A 20 -17.63 -56.78 -17.45
N SER A 21 -16.46 -56.64 -16.84
CA SER A 21 -16.33 -56.09 -15.50
C SER A 21 -16.65 -54.59 -15.51
N PRO A 22 -17.54 -54.11 -14.63
CA PRO A 22 -17.77 -52.67 -14.45
C PRO A 22 -16.55 -51.93 -13.88
N ARG A 23 -15.47 -52.64 -13.53
CA ARG A 23 -14.18 -52.12 -13.05
C ARG A 23 -13.05 -52.25 -14.08
N ASN A 24 -13.40 -52.46 -15.35
CA ASN A 24 -12.44 -52.57 -16.43
C ASN A 24 -11.60 -51.28 -16.60
N LEU A 25 -10.29 -51.42 -16.47
CA LEU A 25 -9.30 -50.35 -16.62
C LEU A 25 -8.78 -50.20 -18.07
N LEU A 26 -9.19 -51.07 -19.01
CA LEU A 26 -8.75 -50.98 -20.41
C LEU A 26 -9.03 -49.62 -21.04
N LYS A 27 -10.20 -49.01 -20.78
CA LYS A 27 -10.53 -47.67 -21.29
C LYS A 27 -9.63 -46.58 -20.68
N PRO A 28 -9.53 -46.45 -19.33
CA PRO A 28 -8.56 -45.55 -18.70
C PRO A 28 -7.12 -45.74 -19.20
N LEU A 29 -6.66 -46.99 -19.31
CA LEU A 29 -5.32 -47.32 -19.79
C LEU A 29 -5.13 -46.91 -21.25
N ALA A 30 -6.11 -47.18 -22.11
CA ALA A 30 -6.08 -46.74 -23.50
C ALA A 30 -6.03 -45.21 -23.60
N TYR A 31 -6.87 -44.48 -22.86
CA TYR A 31 -6.81 -43.02 -22.85
C TYR A 31 -5.48 -42.48 -22.31
N THR A 32 -4.94 -43.11 -21.26
CA THR A 32 -3.63 -42.74 -20.70
C THR A 32 -2.51 -43.02 -21.70
N ALA A 33 -2.56 -44.16 -22.42
CA ALA A 33 -1.60 -44.52 -23.44
C ALA A 33 -1.68 -43.60 -24.66
N ILE A 34 -2.90 -43.25 -25.12
CA ILE A 34 -3.10 -42.27 -26.21
C ILE A 34 -2.56 -40.92 -25.79
N PHE A 35 -2.90 -40.44 -24.59
CA PHE A 35 -2.38 -39.18 -24.06
C PHE A 35 -0.84 -39.19 -24.01
N ALA A 36 -0.24 -40.25 -23.45
CA ALA A 36 1.21 -40.40 -23.41
C ALA A 36 1.83 -40.45 -24.81
N ALA A 37 1.22 -41.17 -25.76
CA ALA A 37 1.67 -41.25 -27.14
C ALA A 37 1.60 -39.90 -27.84
N VAL A 38 0.57 -39.09 -27.59
CA VAL A 38 0.46 -37.72 -28.12
C VAL A 38 1.51 -36.81 -27.48
N VAL A 39 1.65 -36.82 -26.16
CA VAL A 39 2.66 -36.01 -25.45
C VAL A 39 4.07 -36.35 -25.89
N VAL A 40 4.40 -37.63 -26.01
CA VAL A 40 5.72 -38.09 -26.49
C VAL A 40 5.86 -37.82 -27.99
N GLY A 41 4.88 -38.15 -28.81
CA GLY A 41 4.93 -37.99 -30.26
C GLY A 41 5.11 -36.54 -30.70
N VAL A 42 4.46 -35.59 -30.01
CA VAL A 42 4.60 -34.15 -30.27
C VAL A 42 5.81 -33.56 -29.53
N GLY A 43 6.03 -33.98 -28.28
CA GLY A 43 7.06 -33.40 -27.41
C GLY A 43 8.48 -33.88 -27.72
N LEU A 44 8.67 -35.14 -28.12
CA LEU A 44 9.99 -35.73 -28.36
C LEU A 44 10.74 -35.06 -29.53
N PRO A 45 10.12 -34.77 -30.69
CA PRO A 45 10.81 -34.02 -31.76
C PRO A 45 11.26 -32.63 -31.31
N LEU A 46 10.41 -31.93 -30.55
CA LEU A 46 10.72 -30.60 -30.00
C LEU A 46 11.86 -30.65 -28.97
N ALA A 47 11.83 -31.66 -28.08
CA ALA A 47 12.87 -31.88 -27.09
C ALA A 47 14.21 -32.31 -27.70
N HIS A 48 14.18 -33.04 -28.82
CA HIS A 48 15.39 -33.39 -29.55
C HIS A 48 16.07 -32.16 -30.19
N PHE A 49 15.28 -31.22 -30.72
CA PHE A 49 15.81 -30.00 -31.34
C PHE A 49 16.46 -29.05 -30.33
N ASN A 50 15.81 -28.82 -29.18
CA ASN A 50 16.37 -28.00 -28.12
C ASN A 50 15.92 -28.48 -26.73
N PRO A 51 16.68 -29.37 -26.08
CA PRO A 51 16.29 -29.96 -24.80
C PRO A 51 16.21 -28.92 -23.68
N ARG A 52 17.05 -27.89 -23.73
CA ARG A 52 17.04 -26.79 -22.75
C ARG A 52 15.74 -26.00 -22.83
N LEU A 53 15.27 -25.69 -24.04
CA LEU A 53 14.00 -24.99 -24.24
C LEU A 53 12.81 -25.90 -23.88
N ALA A 54 12.84 -27.18 -24.27
CA ALA A 54 11.76 -28.11 -23.96
C ALA A 54 11.58 -28.36 -22.44
N LEU A 55 12.67 -28.33 -21.68
CA LEU A 55 12.65 -28.48 -20.21
C LEU A 55 12.61 -27.14 -19.45
N SER A 56 12.64 -26.01 -20.17
CA SER A 56 12.70 -24.69 -19.55
C SER A 56 11.49 -24.42 -18.65
N SER A 57 10.28 -24.80 -19.06
CA SER A 57 9.07 -24.65 -18.25
C SER A 57 9.17 -25.38 -16.91
N PHE A 58 9.75 -26.58 -16.87
CA PHE A 58 9.95 -27.31 -15.61
C PHE A 58 11.02 -26.64 -14.75
N THR A 59 12.10 -26.18 -15.37
CA THR A 59 13.19 -25.47 -14.69
C THR A 59 12.69 -24.16 -14.06
N VAL A 60 11.97 -23.36 -14.83
CA VAL A 60 11.37 -22.08 -14.41
C VAL A 60 10.35 -22.29 -13.29
N ASN A 61 9.49 -23.32 -13.38
CA ASN A 61 8.56 -23.65 -12.29
C ASN A 61 9.30 -24.16 -11.03
N GLY A 62 10.42 -24.86 -11.22
CA GLY A 62 11.29 -25.30 -10.13
C GLY A 62 11.91 -24.13 -9.37
N LEU A 63 12.44 -23.15 -10.11
CA LEU A 63 13.11 -21.94 -9.61
C LEU A 63 12.16 -20.90 -9.03
N ARG A 64 10.87 -20.94 -9.38
CA ARG A 64 9.92 -19.96 -8.89
C ARG A 64 9.85 -20.02 -7.35
N PRO A 65 10.08 -18.89 -6.64
CA PRO A 65 9.93 -18.84 -5.18
C PRO A 65 8.52 -19.24 -4.80
N PRO A 66 8.27 -19.85 -3.63
CA PRO A 66 6.91 -19.93 -3.13
C PRO A 66 6.37 -18.51 -2.89
N TRP A 67 5.11 -18.24 -3.25
CA TRP A 67 4.56 -16.88 -3.15
C TRP A 67 3.12 -16.90 -2.66
N GLN A 68 2.77 -15.93 -1.82
CA GLN A 68 1.41 -15.75 -1.30
C GLN A 68 0.78 -17.03 -0.72
N SER A 69 1.59 -18.02 -0.32
CA SER A 69 1.12 -19.33 0.16
C SER A 69 1.64 -19.56 1.57
N LEU A 70 1.12 -20.58 2.25
CA LEU A 70 1.67 -20.98 3.55
C LEU A 70 3.17 -21.31 3.43
N TRP A 71 3.58 -21.92 2.32
CA TRP A 71 4.97 -22.22 2.03
C TRP A 71 5.81 -20.96 1.88
N ALA A 72 5.27 -19.90 1.29
CA ALA A 72 5.96 -18.61 1.18
C ALA A 72 6.28 -18.05 2.57
N LEU A 73 5.32 -18.11 3.50
CA LEU A 73 5.54 -17.68 4.89
C LEU A 73 6.61 -18.51 5.61
N ILE A 74 6.56 -19.83 5.47
CA ILE A 74 7.54 -20.73 6.13
C ILE A 74 8.94 -20.52 5.52
N ASP A 75 9.02 -20.29 4.22
CA ASP A 75 10.29 -20.05 3.52
C ASP A 75 10.80 -18.61 3.73
N GLY A 76 9.98 -17.71 4.30
CA GLY A 76 10.33 -16.30 4.54
C GLY A 76 10.25 -15.40 3.30
N PHE A 77 9.49 -15.82 2.28
CA PHE A 77 9.28 -15.06 1.06
C PHE A 77 7.96 -14.28 1.08
N TYR A 78 8.06 -12.96 0.92
CA TYR A 78 6.93 -12.03 1.05
C TYR A 78 6.60 -11.26 -0.24
N GLY A 79 7.24 -11.63 -1.36
CA GLY A 79 7.09 -10.96 -2.65
C GLY A 79 6.14 -11.67 -3.61
N PHE A 80 6.23 -11.26 -4.88
CA PHE A 80 5.54 -11.91 -5.99
C PHE A 80 6.28 -13.15 -6.47
N GLY A 81 5.53 -14.16 -6.92
CA GLY A 81 6.07 -15.34 -7.60
C GLY A 81 6.54 -15.07 -9.04
N LEU A 82 7.21 -13.95 -9.26
CA LEU A 82 7.80 -13.61 -10.55
C LEU A 82 9.11 -14.37 -10.70
N VAL A 83 9.32 -14.95 -11.88
CA VAL A 83 10.64 -15.42 -12.31
C VAL A 83 11.15 -14.32 -13.25
N PRO A 84 12.11 -13.48 -12.83
CA PRO A 84 12.60 -12.36 -13.63
C PRO A 84 13.56 -12.90 -14.68
N VAL A 85 13.02 -13.54 -15.72
CA VAL A 85 13.81 -14.06 -16.83
C VAL A 85 13.00 -13.87 -18.11
N ASP A 86 13.63 -13.29 -19.12
CA ASP A 86 13.10 -13.37 -20.49
C ASP A 86 12.99 -14.85 -20.85
N MET A 87 11.78 -15.38 -20.95
CA MET A 87 11.54 -16.80 -21.26
C MET A 87 12.08 -17.20 -22.65
N ARG A 88 12.46 -16.22 -23.48
CA ARG A 88 13.11 -16.41 -24.77
C ARG A 88 14.64 -16.50 -24.65
N ASN A 89 15.21 -16.01 -23.54
CA ASN A 89 16.64 -16.04 -23.25
C ASN A 89 16.94 -16.76 -21.92
N LEU A 90 17.24 -18.05 -22.02
CA LEU A 90 17.56 -18.91 -20.88
C LEU A 90 18.91 -18.59 -20.21
N GLN A 91 19.73 -17.67 -20.74
CA GLN A 91 21.00 -17.28 -20.10
C GLN A 91 20.77 -16.66 -18.71
N GLY A 92 19.65 -15.96 -18.52
CA GLY A 92 19.28 -15.40 -17.21
C GLY A 92 19.01 -16.45 -16.12
N LEU A 93 18.74 -17.71 -16.49
CA LEU A 93 18.63 -18.82 -15.53
C LEU A 93 20.00 -19.22 -14.94
N ALA A 94 21.09 -18.96 -15.66
CA ALA A 94 22.45 -19.31 -15.25
C ALA A 94 23.15 -18.18 -14.47
N ALA A 95 22.60 -16.96 -14.48
CA ALA A 95 23.23 -15.78 -13.88
C ALA A 95 23.20 -15.75 -12.33
N GLY A 96 22.54 -16.72 -11.68
CA GLY A 96 22.37 -16.75 -10.23
C GLY A 96 21.38 -15.70 -9.71
N GLY A 97 21.25 -15.59 -8.38
CA GLY A 97 20.35 -14.61 -7.73
C GLY A 97 18.86 -15.00 -7.72
N GLN A 98 18.52 -16.23 -8.13
CA GLN A 98 17.18 -16.79 -7.98
C GLN A 98 16.93 -17.17 -6.52
N TRP A 99 15.66 -17.17 -6.10
CA TRP A 99 15.30 -17.61 -4.76
C TRP A 99 15.48 -19.13 -4.61
N GLU A 100 16.27 -19.54 -3.64
CA GLU A 100 16.45 -20.96 -3.30
C GLU A 100 15.59 -21.31 -2.10
N SER A 101 14.52 -22.06 -2.35
CA SER A 101 13.64 -22.54 -1.29
C SER A 101 14.36 -23.53 -0.38
N ARG A 102 14.28 -23.32 0.93
CA ARG A 102 14.89 -24.20 1.94
C ARG A 102 13.97 -25.35 2.33
N LEU A 103 12.75 -25.35 1.82
CA LEU A 103 11.74 -26.34 2.13
C LEU A 103 12.07 -27.70 1.49
N PRO A 104 11.90 -28.82 2.22
CA PRO A 104 12.15 -30.15 1.68
C PRO A 104 11.00 -30.59 0.77
N TRP A 105 10.90 -29.97 -0.41
CA TRP A 105 9.80 -30.18 -1.36
C TRP A 105 9.55 -31.66 -1.69
N GLY A 106 10.60 -32.49 -1.77
CA GLY A 106 10.45 -33.93 -1.96
C GLY A 106 9.63 -34.60 -0.85
N LEU A 107 9.88 -34.26 0.43
CA LEU A 107 9.13 -34.78 1.57
C LEU A 107 7.71 -34.19 1.62
N ILE A 108 7.54 -32.92 1.30
CA ILE A 108 6.23 -32.26 1.24
C ILE A 108 5.36 -32.94 0.18
N THR A 109 5.87 -33.11 -1.04
CA THR A 109 5.18 -33.81 -2.13
C THR A 109 4.82 -35.23 -1.72
N LEU A 110 5.76 -35.99 -1.14
CA LEU A 110 5.49 -37.35 -0.68
C LEU A 110 4.36 -37.38 0.36
N ALA A 111 4.39 -36.50 1.36
CA ALA A 111 3.34 -36.41 2.36
C ALA A 111 1.97 -36.09 1.76
N PHE A 112 1.90 -35.12 0.84
CA PHE A 112 0.65 -34.74 0.17
C PHE A 112 0.12 -35.86 -0.72
N VAL A 113 0.99 -36.58 -1.43
CA VAL A 113 0.61 -37.72 -2.27
C VAL A 113 0.10 -38.88 -1.42
N LEU A 114 0.81 -39.24 -0.35
CA LEU A 114 0.39 -40.34 0.54
C LEU A 114 -0.96 -40.05 1.21
N LEU A 115 -1.15 -38.83 1.69
CA LEU A 115 -2.41 -38.43 2.31
C LEU A 115 -3.56 -38.36 1.29
N TYR A 116 -3.30 -37.86 0.09
CA TYR A 116 -4.29 -37.89 -1.00
C TYR A 116 -4.65 -39.32 -1.41
N LEU A 117 -3.67 -40.22 -1.53
CA LEU A 117 -3.91 -41.63 -1.84
C LEU A 117 -4.73 -42.32 -0.75
N TRP A 118 -4.43 -42.02 0.52
CA TRP A 118 -5.23 -42.49 1.65
C TRP A 118 -6.67 -41.96 1.60
N LEU A 119 -6.86 -40.68 1.26
CA LEU A 119 -8.19 -40.10 1.07
C LEU A 119 -8.92 -40.78 -0.10
N TYR A 120 -8.25 -40.96 -1.23
CA TYR A 120 -8.79 -41.55 -2.45
C TYR A 120 -9.21 -43.01 -2.27
N THR A 121 -8.49 -43.78 -1.44
CA THR A 121 -8.77 -45.20 -1.17
C THR A 121 -9.89 -45.44 -0.15
N ARG A 122 -10.52 -44.39 0.39
CA ARG A 122 -11.69 -44.54 1.26
C ARG A 122 -12.91 -45.03 0.49
N ARG A 123 -13.81 -45.72 1.20
CA ARG A 123 -15.04 -46.32 0.64
C ARG A 123 -16.15 -45.29 0.45
N TYR A 124 -15.99 -44.37 -0.50
CA TYR A 124 -17.04 -43.42 -0.85
C TYR A 124 -18.13 -44.08 -1.70
N ASP A 125 -19.35 -43.57 -1.57
CA ASP A 125 -20.46 -43.92 -2.45
C ASP A 125 -20.39 -43.10 -3.75
N TRP A 126 -19.70 -43.64 -4.74
CA TRP A 126 -19.54 -43.03 -6.07
C TRP A 126 -20.80 -43.07 -6.94
N GLU A 127 -21.89 -43.71 -6.51
CA GLU A 127 -23.16 -43.70 -7.25
C GLU A 127 -23.98 -42.43 -6.95
N ARG A 128 -23.74 -41.84 -5.78
CA ARG A 128 -24.29 -40.53 -5.43
C ARG A 128 -23.61 -39.44 -6.26
N VAL A 129 -24.39 -38.73 -7.09
CA VAL A 129 -23.93 -37.64 -7.98
C VAL A 129 -23.08 -36.58 -7.26
N ARG A 130 -23.39 -36.30 -5.99
CA ARG A 130 -22.66 -35.32 -5.17
C ARG A 130 -21.23 -35.76 -4.83
N THR A 131 -20.96 -37.06 -4.76
CA THR A 131 -19.66 -37.62 -4.37
C THR A 131 -18.53 -37.20 -5.30
N PRO A 132 -18.60 -37.42 -6.63
CA PRO A 132 -17.55 -36.97 -7.53
C PRO A 132 -17.36 -35.45 -7.52
N VAL A 133 -18.43 -34.66 -7.38
CA VAL A 133 -18.33 -33.19 -7.32
C VAL A 133 -17.59 -32.74 -6.06
N ALA A 134 -18.00 -33.22 -4.89
CA ALA A 134 -17.37 -32.87 -3.62
C ALA A 134 -15.94 -33.38 -3.53
N PHE A 135 -15.66 -34.59 -4.01
CA PHE A 135 -14.30 -35.12 -4.04
C PHE A 135 -13.40 -34.27 -4.96
N THR A 136 -13.89 -33.89 -6.14
CA THR A 136 -13.15 -32.99 -7.05
C THR A 136 -12.88 -31.63 -6.40
N ALA A 137 -13.87 -31.06 -5.71
CA ALA A 137 -13.73 -29.80 -4.99
C ALA A 137 -12.63 -29.89 -3.89
N VAL A 138 -12.64 -30.98 -3.12
CA VAL A 138 -11.58 -31.27 -2.12
C VAL A 138 -10.22 -31.43 -2.80
N SER A 139 -10.14 -32.10 -3.94
CA SER A 139 -8.89 -32.26 -4.71
C SER A 139 -8.35 -30.92 -5.22
N VAL A 140 -9.21 -30.00 -5.64
CA VAL A 140 -8.79 -28.65 -6.06
C VAL A 140 -8.26 -27.85 -4.89
N VAL A 141 -8.94 -27.88 -3.73
CA VAL A 141 -8.41 -27.25 -2.51
C VAL A 141 -7.08 -27.89 -2.09
N TRP A 142 -6.98 -29.22 -2.17
CA TRP A 142 -5.77 -29.98 -1.87
C TRP A 142 -4.59 -29.53 -2.74
N LEU A 143 -4.84 -29.35 -4.05
CA LEU A 143 -3.85 -28.82 -4.99
C LEU A 143 -3.36 -27.42 -4.58
N PHE A 144 -4.27 -26.54 -4.15
CA PHE A 144 -3.87 -25.19 -3.72
C PHE A 144 -3.12 -25.17 -2.39
N LEU A 145 -3.44 -26.08 -1.46
CA LEU A 145 -2.69 -26.25 -0.22
C LEU A 145 -1.28 -26.82 -0.49
N TYR A 146 -1.14 -27.69 -1.49
CA TYR A 146 0.13 -28.23 -1.95
C TYR A 146 0.98 -27.22 -2.74
N SER A 147 0.33 -26.40 -3.57
CA SER A 147 1.00 -25.51 -4.53
C SER A 147 1.99 -24.56 -3.85
N LYS A 148 3.19 -24.41 -4.45
CA LYS A 148 4.19 -23.40 -4.04
C LYS A 148 3.59 -21.99 -3.96
N GLY A 149 2.64 -21.71 -4.83
CA GLY A 149 2.11 -20.37 -5.04
C GLY A 149 0.59 -20.31 -4.96
N TRP A 150 0.09 -19.18 -4.46
CA TRP A 150 -1.29 -18.77 -4.60
C TRP A 150 -1.39 -17.56 -5.51
N SER A 151 -2.37 -17.54 -6.40
CA SER A 151 -2.76 -16.33 -7.13
C SER A 151 -4.19 -15.96 -6.73
N PRO A 152 -4.50 -14.67 -6.51
CA PRO A 152 -5.86 -14.22 -6.20
C PRO A 152 -6.93 -14.79 -7.15
N GLN A 153 -6.63 -14.95 -8.44
CA GLN A 153 -7.57 -15.49 -9.42
C GLN A 153 -7.97 -16.96 -9.17
N PHE A 154 -7.18 -17.72 -8.40
CA PHE A 154 -7.49 -19.12 -8.08
C PHE A 154 -8.73 -19.26 -7.20
N VAL A 155 -9.16 -18.19 -6.50
CA VAL A 155 -10.40 -18.23 -5.73
C VAL A 155 -11.62 -18.57 -6.57
N VAL A 156 -11.64 -18.18 -7.85
CA VAL A 156 -12.77 -18.44 -8.77
C VAL A 156 -13.05 -19.94 -8.90
N TRP A 157 -12.00 -20.76 -8.85
CA TRP A 157 -12.13 -22.23 -8.90
C TRP A 157 -12.84 -22.76 -7.65
N ILE A 158 -12.58 -22.16 -6.49
CA ILE A 158 -13.24 -22.52 -5.21
C ILE A 158 -14.67 -21.99 -5.16
N LEU A 159 -14.92 -20.77 -5.65
CA LEU A 159 -16.25 -20.16 -5.69
C LEU A 159 -17.24 -21.01 -6.49
N ALA A 160 -16.80 -21.57 -7.63
CA ALA A 160 -17.63 -22.47 -8.43
C ALA A 160 -18.15 -23.68 -7.61
N PHE A 161 -17.28 -24.28 -6.78
CA PHE A 161 -17.69 -25.39 -5.91
C PHE A 161 -18.48 -24.94 -4.68
N LEU A 162 -18.23 -23.75 -4.13
CA LEU A 162 -19.03 -23.19 -3.04
C LEU A 162 -20.50 -23.04 -3.46
N VAL A 163 -20.75 -22.49 -4.65
CA VAL A 163 -22.11 -22.35 -5.19
C VAL A 163 -22.80 -23.72 -5.34
N LEU A 164 -22.06 -24.75 -5.79
CA LEU A 164 -22.63 -26.09 -6.01
C LEU A 164 -22.82 -26.90 -4.71
N LEU A 165 -21.89 -26.81 -3.77
CA LEU A 165 -21.84 -27.68 -2.58
C LEU A 165 -22.36 -27.01 -1.32
N ARG A 166 -22.52 -25.68 -1.34
CA ARG A 166 -23.02 -24.89 -0.22
C ARG A 166 -23.89 -23.69 -0.69
N PRO A 167 -25.06 -23.93 -1.30
CA PRO A 167 -25.95 -22.88 -1.81
C PRO A 167 -26.80 -22.24 -0.68
N ASP A 168 -26.16 -21.79 0.39
CA ASP A 168 -26.81 -21.10 1.51
C ASP A 168 -26.04 -19.82 1.88
N MET A 169 -26.55 -19.06 2.85
CA MET A 169 -25.89 -17.83 3.31
C MET A 169 -24.48 -18.07 3.87
N HIS A 170 -24.22 -19.24 4.45
CA HIS A 170 -22.89 -19.58 4.93
C HIS A 170 -21.90 -19.72 3.76
N GLY A 171 -22.30 -20.38 2.67
CA GLY A 171 -21.50 -20.45 1.44
C GLY A 171 -21.23 -19.09 0.81
N VAL A 172 -22.23 -18.18 0.82
CA VAL A 172 -22.05 -16.79 0.36
C VAL A 172 -21.04 -16.05 1.23
N LEU A 173 -21.15 -16.14 2.55
CA LEU A 173 -20.22 -15.50 3.49
C LEU A 173 -18.78 -16.02 3.32
N LEU A 174 -18.60 -17.32 3.14
CA LEU A 174 -17.29 -17.90 2.84
C LEU A 174 -16.71 -17.35 1.52
N GLY A 175 -17.54 -17.23 0.48
CA GLY A 175 -17.13 -16.66 -0.80
C GLY A 175 -16.71 -15.18 -0.68
N VAL A 176 -17.48 -14.38 0.05
CA VAL A 176 -17.17 -12.98 0.35
C VAL A 176 -15.87 -12.88 1.15
N ALA A 177 -15.70 -13.69 2.20
CA ALA A 177 -14.50 -13.69 3.03
C ALA A 177 -13.24 -14.04 2.22
N LEU A 178 -13.27 -15.11 1.42
CA LEU A 178 -12.14 -15.49 0.56
C LEU A 178 -11.79 -14.40 -0.47
N THR A 179 -12.81 -13.75 -1.04
CA THR A 179 -12.62 -12.67 -2.02
C THR A 179 -12.05 -11.41 -1.35
N ALA A 180 -12.55 -11.05 -0.17
CA ALA A 180 -12.04 -9.92 0.62
C ALA A 180 -10.57 -10.13 1.02
N LEU A 181 -10.21 -11.34 1.48
CA LEU A 181 -8.81 -11.68 1.78
C LEU A 181 -7.90 -11.52 0.56
N ASN A 182 -8.38 -11.89 -0.63
CA ASN A 182 -7.64 -11.68 -1.87
C ASN A 182 -7.46 -10.21 -2.21
N VAL A 183 -8.49 -9.37 -2.04
CA VAL A 183 -8.40 -7.92 -2.27
C VAL A 183 -7.41 -7.28 -1.29
N ILE A 184 -7.44 -7.66 -0.02
CA ILE A 184 -6.49 -7.18 0.98
C ILE A 184 -5.06 -7.60 0.58
N GLU A 185 -4.86 -8.85 0.19
CA GLU A 185 -3.53 -9.33 -0.19
C GLU A 185 -3.01 -8.68 -1.49
N SER A 186 -3.83 -8.60 -2.55
CA SER A 186 -3.40 -8.09 -3.86
C SER A 186 -3.31 -6.58 -3.93
N SER A 187 -4.28 -5.88 -3.34
CA SER A 187 -4.40 -4.44 -3.49
C SER A 187 -3.82 -3.71 -2.30
N VAL A 188 -4.08 -4.18 -1.07
CA VAL A 188 -3.57 -3.48 0.13
C VAL A 188 -2.12 -3.85 0.38
N TYR A 189 -1.80 -5.13 0.54
CA TYR A 189 -0.43 -5.53 0.84
C TYR A 189 0.50 -5.33 -0.36
N LEU A 190 0.26 -5.97 -1.50
CA LEU A 190 1.24 -5.95 -2.58
C LEU A 190 1.43 -4.61 -3.28
N ILE A 191 0.38 -3.79 -3.37
CA ILE A 191 0.42 -2.51 -4.10
C ILE A 191 0.61 -1.33 -3.15
N LEU A 192 -0.19 -1.24 -2.08
CA LEU A 192 -0.17 -0.07 -1.19
C LEU A 192 0.86 -0.20 -0.06
N LEU A 193 1.02 -1.38 0.53
CA LEU A 193 1.75 -1.61 1.79
C LEU A 193 2.67 -2.86 1.77
N PRO A 194 3.60 -3.00 0.80
CA PRO A 194 4.45 -4.19 0.67
C PRO A 194 5.40 -4.42 1.86
N ASP A 195 5.71 -3.39 2.65
CA ASP A 195 6.54 -3.54 3.85
C ASP A 195 5.74 -4.03 5.07
N ALA A 196 4.41 -3.95 5.02
CA ALA A 196 3.51 -4.38 6.11
C ALA A 196 3.28 -5.89 6.09
N ARG A 197 4.34 -6.68 6.30
CA ARG A 197 4.35 -8.15 6.20
C ARG A 197 3.27 -8.84 7.04
N TRP A 198 2.83 -8.23 8.14
CA TRP A 198 1.76 -8.76 9.00
C TRP A 198 0.43 -8.91 8.25
N ILE A 199 0.15 -8.06 7.26
CA ILE A 199 -1.05 -8.14 6.42
C ILE A 199 -1.01 -9.45 5.63
N MET A 200 0.11 -9.72 4.95
CA MET A 200 0.31 -10.96 4.18
C MET A 200 0.24 -12.20 5.06
N VAL A 201 0.89 -12.18 6.24
CA VAL A 201 0.81 -13.29 7.20
C VAL A 201 -0.64 -13.55 7.59
N GLY A 202 -1.37 -12.50 7.96
CA GLY A 202 -2.78 -12.59 8.35
C GLY A 202 -3.66 -13.14 7.23
N THR A 203 -3.55 -12.60 6.02
CA THR A 203 -4.40 -13.03 4.88
C THR A 203 -4.12 -14.46 4.47
N VAL A 204 -2.84 -14.86 4.39
CA VAL A 204 -2.45 -16.22 4.01
C VAL A 204 -2.91 -17.22 5.07
N LEU A 205 -2.68 -16.96 6.36
CA LEU A 205 -3.11 -17.86 7.44
C LEU A 205 -4.64 -18.00 7.48
N ALA A 206 -5.37 -16.89 7.40
CA ALA A 206 -6.82 -16.89 7.40
C ALA A 206 -7.39 -17.64 6.19
N ARG A 207 -6.85 -17.40 4.99
CA ARG A 207 -7.28 -18.10 3.76
C ARG A 207 -6.98 -19.59 3.84
N THR A 208 -5.77 -19.97 4.25
CA THR A 208 -5.39 -21.38 4.39
C THR A 208 -6.28 -22.09 5.40
N ALA A 209 -6.62 -21.45 6.53
CA ALA A 209 -7.55 -21.99 7.50
C ALA A 209 -8.96 -22.16 6.89
N LEU A 210 -9.50 -21.15 6.20
CA LEU A 210 -10.80 -21.25 5.54
C LEU A 210 -10.82 -22.36 4.48
N LEU A 211 -9.80 -22.46 3.63
CA LEU A 211 -9.70 -23.51 2.62
C LEU A 211 -9.66 -24.91 3.25
N LEU A 212 -8.88 -25.11 4.31
CA LEU A 212 -8.83 -26.36 5.05
C LEU A 212 -10.21 -26.72 5.64
N LEU A 213 -10.90 -25.75 6.26
CA LEU A 213 -12.21 -25.97 6.86
C LEU A 213 -13.28 -26.27 5.81
N ILE A 214 -13.27 -25.56 4.68
CA ILE A 214 -14.14 -25.84 3.53
C ILE A 214 -13.89 -27.26 3.00
N ALA A 215 -12.63 -27.67 2.85
CA ALA A 215 -12.30 -29.04 2.42
C ALA A 215 -12.79 -30.09 3.41
N VAL A 216 -12.64 -29.87 4.72
CA VAL A 216 -13.15 -30.77 5.77
C VAL A 216 -14.67 -30.83 5.73
N GLU A 217 -15.34 -29.71 5.52
CA GLU A 217 -16.80 -29.65 5.39
C GLU A 217 -17.29 -30.45 4.19
N TRP A 218 -16.73 -30.22 3.00
CA TRP A 218 -17.07 -30.95 1.77
C TRP A 218 -16.76 -32.45 1.88
N LEU A 219 -15.61 -32.80 2.47
CA LEU A 219 -15.26 -34.18 2.75
C LEU A 219 -16.26 -34.85 3.71
N GLY A 220 -16.75 -34.09 4.70
CA GLY A 220 -17.80 -34.53 5.61
C GLY A 220 -19.14 -34.83 4.93
N GLN A 221 -19.44 -34.24 3.76
CA GLN A 221 -20.66 -34.52 2.98
C GLN A 221 -20.64 -35.91 2.32
N ILE A 222 -19.45 -36.43 2.06
CA ILE A 222 -19.23 -37.70 1.35
C ILE A 222 -18.62 -38.77 2.25
N TRP A 223 -18.30 -38.44 3.51
CA TRP A 223 -17.56 -39.33 4.41
C TRP A 223 -18.28 -40.68 4.60
N PRO A 224 -17.57 -41.83 4.59
CA PRO A 224 -18.21 -43.15 4.64
C PRO A 224 -19.04 -43.43 5.90
N GLN A 225 -18.71 -42.76 7.01
CA GLN A 225 -19.44 -42.89 8.28
C GLN A 225 -20.32 -41.65 8.51
N PRO A 226 -21.66 -41.76 8.41
CA PRO A 226 -22.55 -40.59 8.42
C PRO A 226 -22.44 -39.71 9.66
N ARG A 227 -22.35 -40.32 10.86
CA ARG A 227 -22.22 -39.57 12.13
C ARG A 227 -20.92 -38.77 12.20
N ALA A 228 -19.81 -39.36 11.75
CA ALA A 228 -18.52 -38.69 11.69
C ALA A 228 -18.54 -37.55 10.66
N GLY A 229 -19.11 -37.78 9.47
CA GLY A 229 -19.26 -36.77 8.42
C GLY A 229 -20.09 -35.56 8.87
N GLN A 230 -21.22 -35.79 9.55
CA GLN A 230 -22.05 -34.72 10.14
C GLN A 230 -21.31 -33.94 11.24
N ARG A 231 -20.46 -34.60 12.02
CA ARG A 231 -19.62 -33.92 13.02
C ARG A 231 -18.55 -33.05 12.34
N MET A 232 -17.88 -33.58 11.31
CA MET A 232 -16.90 -32.83 10.52
C MET A 232 -17.51 -31.56 9.95
N GLN A 233 -18.69 -31.67 9.32
CA GLN A 233 -19.39 -30.51 8.75
C GLN A 233 -19.73 -29.45 9.80
N ARG A 234 -20.30 -29.84 10.94
CA ARG A 234 -20.68 -28.89 12.00
C ARG A 234 -19.47 -28.19 12.61
N VAL A 235 -18.44 -28.94 12.96
CA VAL A 235 -17.22 -28.38 13.54
C VAL A 235 -16.51 -27.48 12.54
N ALA A 236 -16.40 -27.90 11.27
CA ALA A 236 -15.79 -27.09 10.23
C ALA A 236 -16.53 -25.77 10.01
N ALA A 237 -17.87 -25.79 9.93
CA ALA A 237 -18.67 -24.59 9.76
C ALA A 237 -18.54 -23.63 10.97
N GLN A 238 -18.56 -24.16 12.20
CA GLN A 238 -18.37 -23.35 13.42
C GLN A 238 -16.99 -22.68 13.46
N LEU A 239 -15.94 -23.45 13.18
CA LEU A 239 -14.58 -22.92 13.12
C LEU A 239 -14.41 -21.92 11.98
N ALA A 240 -15.05 -22.14 10.83
CA ALA A 240 -15.00 -21.21 9.71
C ALA A 240 -15.69 -19.89 10.07
N GLY A 241 -16.82 -19.96 10.78
CA GLY A 241 -17.47 -18.79 11.38
C GLY A 241 -16.54 -18.01 12.32
N ALA A 242 -15.81 -18.71 13.19
CA ALA A 242 -14.83 -18.09 14.07
C ALA A 242 -13.68 -17.42 13.32
N VAL A 243 -13.14 -18.07 12.27
CA VAL A 243 -12.11 -17.48 11.40
C VAL A 243 -12.64 -16.24 10.68
N MET A 244 -13.86 -16.28 10.14
CA MET A 244 -14.48 -15.10 9.51
C MET A 244 -14.66 -13.94 10.49
N ALA A 245 -15.09 -14.21 11.72
CA ALA A 245 -15.18 -13.20 12.76
C ALA A 245 -13.79 -12.61 13.10
N ALA A 246 -12.76 -13.46 13.21
CA ALA A 246 -11.39 -13.02 13.43
C ALA A 246 -10.84 -12.17 12.28
N ILE A 247 -11.21 -12.45 11.03
CA ILE A 247 -10.87 -11.60 9.87
C ILE A 247 -11.48 -10.21 10.05
N VAL A 248 -12.77 -10.11 10.39
CA VAL A 248 -13.43 -8.81 10.59
C VAL A 248 -12.76 -8.01 11.70
N VAL A 249 -12.50 -8.65 12.85
CA VAL A 249 -11.78 -8.01 13.96
C VAL A 249 -10.38 -7.58 13.53
N GLY A 250 -9.65 -8.44 12.82
CA GLY A 250 -8.32 -8.14 12.31
C GLY A 250 -8.30 -6.95 11.34
N VAL A 251 -9.32 -6.81 10.49
CA VAL A 251 -9.47 -5.64 9.61
C VAL A 251 -9.76 -4.37 10.41
N VAL A 252 -10.70 -4.42 11.36
CA VAL A 252 -11.07 -3.25 12.18
C VAL A 252 -9.89 -2.77 13.02
N VAL A 253 -9.16 -3.69 13.66
CA VAL A 253 -8.00 -3.37 14.50
C VAL A 253 -6.78 -2.99 13.64
N GLY A 254 -6.60 -3.64 12.49
CA GLY A 254 -5.46 -3.41 11.60
C GLY A 254 -5.59 -2.15 10.74
N ALA A 255 -6.80 -1.67 10.46
CA ALA A 255 -7.03 -0.54 9.57
C ALA A 255 -6.32 0.76 10.00
N PRO A 256 -6.36 1.20 11.28
CA PRO A 256 -5.61 2.37 11.72
C PRO A 256 -4.10 2.22 11.54
N VAL A 257 -3.56 1.04 11.86
CA VAL A 257 -2.12 0.74 11.71
C VAL A 257 -1.71 0.74 10.24
N ALA A 258 -2.53 0.16 9.36
CA ALA A 258 -2.31 0.18 7.92
C ALA A 258 -2.42 1.60 7.34
N ALA A 259 -3.37 2.40 7.82
CA ALA A 259 -3.52 3.80 7.41
C ALA A 259 -2.30 4.64 7.82
N GLN A 260 -1.78 4.46 9.04
CA GLN A 260 -0.56 5.11 9.48
C GLN A 260 0.64 4.68 8.64
N ALA A 261 0.83 3.38 8.42
CA ALA A 261 1.94 2.88 7.59
C ALA A 261 1.86 3.41 6.15
N TYR A 262 0.64 3.58 5.62
CA TYR A 262 0.44 4.19 4.30
C TYR A 262 0.85 5.65 4.32
N GLN A 263 0.43 6.42 5.31
CA GLN A 263 0.82 7.81 5.47
C GLN A 263 2.33 7.95 5.63
N ASP A 264 2.95 7.19 6.52
CA ASP A 264 4.40 7.24 6.74
C ASP A 264 5.18 6.98 5.45
N ARG A 265 4.76 5.97 4.68
CA ARG A 265 5.35 5.68 3.37
C ARG A 265 5.14 6.83 2.38
N ARG A 266 3.91 7.33 2.25
CA ARG A 266 3.59 8.42 1.31
C ARG A 266 4.36 9.70 1.65
N LEU A 267 4.56 9.99 2.93
CA LEU A 267 5.38 11.10 3.40
C LEU A 267 6.86 10.86 3.09
N ALA A 268 7.37 9.64 3.32
CA ALA A 268 8.76 9.29 3.03
C ALA A 268 9.10 9.38 1.53
N GLU A 269 8.14 9.05 0.65
CA GLU A 269 8.27 9.17 -0.81
C GLU A 269 7.96 10.59 -1.33
N HIS A 270 7.48 11.52 -0.48
CA HIS A 270 7.00 12.82 -0.92
C HIS A 270 8.15 13.76 -1.31
N PRO A 271 8.12 14.40 -2.50
CA PRO A 271 9.18 15.32 -2.93
C PRO A 271 9.37 16.53 -2.00
N CYS A 272 8.29 17.00 -1.38
CA CYS A 272 8.29 18.11 -0.44
C CYS A 272 8.19 17.68 1.03
N ARG A 273 8.73 16.50 1.37
CA ARG A 273 8.70 15.98 2.76
C ARG A 273 9.25 16.98 3.77
N ALA A 274 10.38 17.60 3.49
CA ALA A 274 11.00 18.59 4.38
C ALA A 274 10.09 19.79 4.66
N ALA A 275 9.30 20.22 3.66
CA ALA A 275 8.35 21.31 3.81
C ALA A 275 7.18 20.91 4.71
N ILE A 276 6.63 19.72 4.48
CA ILE A 276 5.57 19.15 5.32
C ILE A 276 6.03 19.01 6.78
N GLU A 277 7.22 18.44 7.00
CA GLU A 277 7.80 18.26 8.35
C GLU A 277 7.99 19.59 9.08
N GLN A 278 8.57 20.60 8.40
CA GLN A 278 8.77 21.93 8.98
C GLN A 278 7.45 22.61 9.33
N TRP A 279 6.50 22.72 8.40
CA TRP A 279 5.23 23.38 8.67
C TRP A 279 4.35 22.61 9.66
N THR A 280 4.46 21.28 9.72
CA THR A 280 3.80 20.52 10.79
C THR A 280 4.41 20.85 12.16
N ALA A 281 5.72 21.08 12.24
CA ALA A 281 6.38 21.48 13.48
C ALA A 281 6.08 22.94 13.88
N GLU A 282 5.89 23.83 12.90
CA GLU A 282 5.51 25.23 13.09
C GLU A 282 3.98 25.44 13.24
N ALA A 283 3.20 24.36 13.22
CA ALA A 283 1.75 24.42 13.32
C ALA A 283 1.31 25.18 14.58
N GLY A 284 0.41 26.15 14.41
CA GLY A 284 -0.02 27.06 15.49
C GLY A 284 0.74 28.38 15.55
N GLY A 285 1.67 28.62 14.61
CA GLY A 285 2.29 29.92 14.38
C GLY A 285 1.30 31.01 13.93
N VAL A 286 1.87 32.19 13.66
CA VAL A 286 1.11 33.37 13.20
C VAL A 286 0.66 33.22 11.75
N THR A 287 1.53 32.70 10.88
CA THR A 287 1.23 32.40 9.48
C THR A 287 0.28 31.20 9.40
N ARG A 288 -0.95 31.44 8.96
CA ARG A 288 -1.96 30.37 8.82
C ARG A 288 -2.31 30.02 7.38
N THR A 289 -1.83 30.79 6.41
CA THR A 289 -2.15 30.59 5.00
C THR A 289 -0.94 30.08 4.24
N ILE A 290 -1.15 29.07 3.41
CA ILE A 290 -0.17 28.61 2.42
C ILE A 290 -0.81 28.72 1.04
N ALA A 291 -0.25 29.59 0.20
CA ALA A 291 -0.68 29.83 -1.16
C ALA A 291 0.29 29.20 -2.17
N MET A 292 -0.24 28.73 -3.29
CA MET A 292 0.50 28.14 -4.40
C MET A 292 -0.23 28.36 -5.72
N ASP A 293 0.46 28.31 -6.85
CA ASP A 293 -0.16 28.40 -8.19
C ASP A 293 -0.52 27.03 -8.79
N ASP A 294 0.03 25.94 -8.25
CA ASP A 294 -0.13 24.57 -8.76
C ASP A 294 -1.20 23.78 -7.99
N THR A 295 -2.33 23.49 -8.65
CA THR A 295 -3.41 22.64 -8.11
C THR A 295 -2.91 21.23 -7.76
N ALA A 296 -1.93 20.69 -8.49
CA ALA A 296 -1.35 19.39 -8.18
C ALA A 296 -0.55 19.44 -6.87
N LEU A 297 0.25 20.50 -6.67
CA LEU A 297 0.96 20.72 -5.41
C LEU A 297 -0.02 20.89 -4.24
N TRP A 298 -1.13 21.61 -4.45
CA TRP A 298 -2.19 21.71 -3.45
C TRP A 298 -2.75 20.34 -3.08
N SER A 299 -3.06 19.49 -4.06
CA SER A 299 -3.61 18.16 -3.82
C SER A 299 -2.62 17.25 -3.07
N GLU A 300 -1.33 17.48 -3.26
CA GLU A 300 -0.22 16.77 -2.62
C GLU A 300 -0.03 17.21 -1.15
N LEU A 301 -0.09 18.51 -0.86
CA LEU A 301 0.10 19.07 0.48
C LEU A 301 -1.15 19.02 1.37
N ASN A 302 -2.33 19.09 0.77
CA ASN A 302 -3.62 19.18 1.49
C ASN A 302 -3.89 18.06 2.50
N PRO A 303 -3.61 16.77 2.22
CA PRO A 303 -3.80 15.70 3.20
C PRO A 303 -3.01 15.90 4.50
N TRP A 304 -1.89 16.62 4.44
CA TRP A 304 -0.96 16.82 5.56
C TRP A 304 -1.26 18.09 6.34
N LEU A 305 -1.48 19.21 5.64
CA LEU A 305 -1.42 20.54 6.25
C LEU A 305 -2.78 21.19 6.50
N ARG A 306 -3.87 20.68 5.89
CA ARG A 306 -5.23 21.29 5.99
C ARG A 306 -5.81 21.42 7.40
N SER A 307 -5.24 20.71 8.37
CA SER A 307 -5.71 20.78 9.77
C SER A 307 -5.11 21.97 10.52
N ALA A 308 -3.99 22.51 10.04
CA ALA A 308 -3.25 23.61 10.67
C ALA A 308 -3.19 24.87 9.79
N TYR A 309 -3.37 24.73 8.48
CA TYR A 309 -3.25 25.82 7.51
C TYR A 309 -4.45 25.92 6.57
N ASP A 310 -4.79 27.14 6.20
CA ASP A 310 -5.68 27.48 5.09
C ASP A 310 -4.88 27.41 3.79
N LEU A 311 -5.18 26.41 2.96
CA LEU A 311 -4.45 26.17 1.71
C LEU A 311 -5.19 26.84 0.54
N ALA A 312 -4.55 27.80 -0.11
CA ALA A 312 -5.09 28.55 -1.23
C ALA A 312 -4.40 28.19 -2.54
N VAL A 313 -5.19 27.98 -3.60
CA VAL A 313 -4.67 27.92 -4.97
C VAL A 313 -4.93 29.25 -5.64
N VAL A 314 -3.87 29.91 -6.10
CA VAL A 314 -3.95 31.16 -6.84
C VAL A 314 -3.98 30.84 -8.34
N ASP A 315 -5.19 30.75 -8.88
CA ASP A 315 -5.39 30.57 -10.31
C ASP A 315 -5.36 31.90 -11.08
N GLY A 316 -5.03 31.82 -12.36
CA GLY A 316 -5.04 32.96 -13.28
C GLY A 316 -6.41 33.19 -13.94
N TYR A 317 -7.49 32.59 -13.43
CA TYR A 317 -8.81 32.74 -14.05
C TYR A 317 -9.39 34.13 -13.76
N SER A 318 -9.80 34.81 -14.82
CA SER A 318 -10.56 36.06 -14.80
C SER A 318 -11.66 35.99 -15.87
N PRO A 319 -12.88 36.48 -15.57
CA PRO A 319 -13.94 36.63 -16.58
C PRO A 319 -13.61 37.75 -17.60
N GLU A 320 -12.72 38.66 -17.23
CA GLU A 320 -12.15 39.70 -18.09
C GLU A 320 -10.87 39.16 -18.74
N ASP A 321 -10.62 39.48 -20.01
CA ASP A 321 -9.50 38.99 -20.83
C ASP A 321 -8.13 39.60 -20.40
N VAL A 322 -7.79 39.40 -19.13
CA VAL A 322 -6.59 39.88 -18.46
C VAL A 322 -5.56 38.74 -18.44
N PRO A 323 -4.27 39.01 -18.71
CA PRO A 323 -3.23 37.99 -18.64
C PRO A 323 -3.20 37.28 -17.28
N ALA A 324 -3.15 35.95 -17.30
CA ALA A 324 -3.21 35.09 -16.11
C ALA A 324 -2.20 35.48 -15.02
N GLU A 325 -0.99 35.88 -15.41
CA GLU A 325 0.06 36.30 -14.46
C GLU A 325 -0.30 37.57 -13.68
N VAL A 326 -0.97 38.53 -14.33
CA VAL A 326 -1.44 39.76 -13.69
C VAL A 326 -2.55 39.42 -12.69
N VAL A 327 -3.49 38.55 -13.08
CA VAL A 327 -4.57 38.09 -12.20
C VAL A 327 -4.02 37.37 -10.96
N LYS A 328 -3.00 36.51 -11.15
CA LYS A 328 -2.32 35.83 -10.03
C LYS A 328 -1.62 36.83 -9.11
N ALA A 329 -0.89 37.79 -9.67
CA ALA A 329 -0.20 38.82 -8.90
C ALA A 329 -1.19 39.66 -8.07
N ASP A 330 -2.33 40.06 -8.66
CA ASP A 330 -3.38 40.81 -7.96
C ASP A 330 -3.99 40.01 -6.81
N LYS A 331 -4.31 38.71 -7.03
CA LYS A 331 -4.79 37.81 -5.98
C LYS A 331 -3.77 37.59 -4.87
N LEU A 332 -2.48 37.48 -5.21
CA LEU A 332 -1.41 37.38 -4.22
C LEU A 332 -1.26 38.66 -3.40
N ALA A 333 -1.38 39.83 -4.03
CA ALA A 333 -1.37 41.11 -3.34
C ALA A 333 -2.61 41.30 -2.44
N GLU A 334 -3.77 40.75 -2.82
CA GLU A 334 -4.94 40.68 -1.95
C GLU A 334 -4.71 39.78 -0.74
N LEU A 335 -4.14 38.58 -0.94
CA LEU A 335 -3.76 37.69 0.16
C LEU A 335 -2.77 38.36 1.13
N ALA A 336 -1.76 39.06 0.61
CA ALA A 336 -0.76 39.76 1.43
C ALA A 336 -1.37 40.88 2.27
N ARG A 337 -2.38 41.58 1.74
CA ARG A 337 -3.14 42.60 2.47
C ARG A 337 -4.06 42.00 3.52
N ALA A 338 -4.58 40.79 3.29
CA ALA A 338 -5.39 40.07 4.28
C ALA A 338 -4.54 39.53 5.44
N GLY A 339 -3.28 39.20 5.18
CA GLY A 339 -2.32 38.82 6.21
C GLY A 339 -1.07 38.15 5.64
N GLU A 340 -0.20 37.73 6.56
CA GLU A 340 1.01 36.97 6.26
C GLU A 340 0.67 35.57 5.73
N PHE A 341 1.35 35.14 4.67
CA PHE A 341 1.19 33.79 4.12
C PHE A 341 2.51 33.22 3.58
N TRP A 342 2.57 31.90 3.46
CA TRP A 342 3.65 31.21 2.74
C TRP A 342 3.29 31.08 1.27
N TRP A 343 4.13 31.60 0.38
CA TRP A 343 4.07 31.28 -1.04
C TRP A 343 4.96 30.07 -1.34
N VAL A 344 4.44 29.06 -2.04
CA VAL A 344 5.12 27.78 -2.27
C VAL A 344 5.09 27.39 -3.73
N GLU A 345 6.25 27.00 -4.25
CA GLU A 345 6.43 26.50 -5.62
C GLU A 345 7.25 25.22 -5.64
N ARG A 346 7.11 24.40 -6.69
CA ARG A 346 8.03 23.29 -6.94
C ARG A 346 9.37 23.84 -7.43
N SER A 347 10.47 23.34 -6.86
CA SER A 347 11.86 23.72 -7.16
C SER A 347 12.36 23.26 -8.54
N SER A 348 11.48 23.01 -9.53
CA SER A 348 11.89 22.63 -10.88
C SER A 348 12.56 23.79 -11.65
N ALA A 349 12.38 25.03 -11.21
CA ALA A 349 13.08 26.19 -11.74
C ALA A 349 14.52 26.30 -11.17
N PRO A 350 15.48 26.86 -11.93
CA PRO A 350 16.84 27.13 -11.44
C PRO A 350 16.85 27.81 -10.06
N ALA A 351 17.87 27.54 -9.25
CA ALA A 351 18.02 28.16 -7.94
C ALA A 351 17.94 29.70 -8.04
N GLY A 352 17.17 30.34 -7.15
CA GLY A 352 16.96 31.80 -7.14
C GLY A 352 15.96 32.36 -8.17
N GLN A 353 15.31 31.53 -8.98
CA GLN A 353 14.19 31.96 -9.83
C GLN A 353 12.85 31.46 -9.29
N TRP A 354 11.98 32.42 -9.00
CA TRP A 354 10.57 32.26 -8.67
C TRP A 354 9.71 32.33 -9.93
N SER A 355 8.44 31.89 -9.86
CA SER A 355 7.48 32.10 -10.94
C SER A 355 7.36 33.58 -11.30
N GLN A 356 6.87 33.85 -12.51
CA GLN A 356 6.67 35.22 -12.97
C GLN A 356 5.67 35.98 -12.07
N ALA A 357 4.62 35.31 -11.59
CA ALA A 357 3.69 35.86 -10.60
C ALA A 357 4.38 36.28 -9.30
N ALA A 358 5.26 35.44 -8.75
CA ALA A 358 6.02 35.77 -7.54
C ALA A 358 7.05 36.90 -7.78
N ALA A 359 7.70 36.92 -8.96
CA ALA A 359 8.59 38.01 -9.34
C ALA A 359 7.83 39.36 -9.49
N GLN A 360 6.61 39.35 -10.02
CA GLN A 360 5.74 40.54 -10.10
C GLN A 360 5.28 40.99 -8.72
N LEU A 361 4.91 40.04 -7.85
CA LEU A 361 4.54 40.32 -6.47
C LEU A 361 5.70 41.01 -5.73
N ALA A 362 6.92 40.49 -5.89
CA ALA A 362 8.13 41.06 -5.30
C ALA A 362 8.50 42.46 -5.82
N ALA A 363 7.98 42.86 -6.99
CA ALA A 363 8.17 44.20 -7.52
C ALA A 363 7.20 45.23 -6.91
N SER A 364 6.20 44.79 -6.13
CA SER A 364 5.26 45.69 -5.45
C SER A 364 5.95 46.38 -4.28
N PRO A 365 5.86 47.72 -4.15
CA PRO A 365 6.63 48.47 -3.15
C PRO A 365 6.24 48.16 -1.71
N ASP A 366 4.99 47.73 -1.47
CA ASP A 366 4.46 47.48 -0.13
C ASP A 366 4.48 45.99 0.24
N ILE A 367 5.12 45.14 -0.57
CA ILE A 367 5.19 43.69 -0.34
C ILE A 367 6.62 43.30 -0.02
N ALA A 368 6.80 42.60 1.10
CA ALA A 368 8.08 42.02 1.49
C ALA A 368 8.06 40.50 1.34
N LEU A 369 9.13 39.98 0.74
CA LEU A 369 9.43 38.56 0.66
C LEU A 369 10.57 38.27 1.62
N ILE A 370 10.31 37.45 2.62
CA ILE A 370 11.26 37.12 3.70
C ILE A 370 11.34 35.61 3.90
N ASP A 371 12.41 35.17 4.56
CA ASP A 371 12.63 33.76 4.95
C ASP A 371 12.48 32.78 3.78
N GLU A 372 13.07 33.14 2.63
CA GLU A 372 13.18 32.22 1.51
C GLU A 372 13.91 30.95 1.94
N VAL A 373 13.25 29.81 1.77
CA VAL A 373 13.75 28.50 2.17
C VAL A 373 13.49 27.49 1.05
N THR A 374 14.48 26.63 0.80
CA THR A 374 14.33 25.48 -0.10
C THR A 374 14.23 24.20 0.74
N LEU A 375 13.08 23.53 0.65
CA LEU A 375 12.69 22.38 1.47
C LEU A 375 12.46 21.16 0.57
N GLY A 376 13.57 20.51 0.21
CA GLY A 376 13.57 19.38 -0.73
C GLY A 376 13.22 19.85 -2.13
N ALA A 377 12.17 19.30 -2.72
CA ALA A 377 11.68 19.71 -4.04
C ALA A 377 10.73 20.92 -4.01
N CYS A 378 10.47 21.52 -2.85
CA CYS A 378 9.66 22.74 -2.73
C CYS A 378 10.54 23.93 -2.36
N LYS A 379 10.22 25.11 -2.89
CA LYS A 379 10.71 26.39 -2.41
C LYS A 379 9.55 27.13 -1.76
N ALA A 380 9.82 27.81 -0.66
CA ALA A 380 8.84 28.59 0.05
C ALA A 380 9.42 29.95 0.43
N VAL A 381 8.59 30.98 0.39
CA VAL A 381 8.92 32.32 0.85
C VAL A 381 7.73 32.88 1.59
N ARG A 382 8.00 33.60 2.68
CA ARG A 382 6.96 34.26 3.43
C ARG A 382 6.68 35.62 2.83
N VAL A 383 5.41 35.89 2.58
CA VAL A 383 4.91 37.11 1.95
C VAL A 383 4.06 37.86 2.96
N LEU A 384 4.33 39.16 3.09
CA LEU A 384 3.50 40.07 3.87
C LEU A 384 3.47 41.47 3.26
N ALA A 385 2.39 42.20 3.53
CA ALA A 385 2.32 43.63 3.25
C ALA A 385 3.01 44.44 4.36
N LEU A 386 4.00 45.25 3.99
CA LEU A 386 4.68 46.22 4.86
C LEU A 386 4.61 47.60 4.20
N PRO A 387 3.63 48.44 4.54
CA PRO A 387 3.52 49.79 3.97
C PRO A 387 4.73 50.65 4.35
N ASN A 388 5.41 51.21 3.36
CA ASN A 388 6.67 51.95 3.56
C ASN A 388 6.52 53.21 4.42
N ASP A 389 5.32 53.77 4.49
CA ASP A 389 4.97 55.00 5.21
C ASP A 389 4.57 54.75 6.67
N THR A 390 4.42 53.48 7.08
CA THR A 390 4.04 53.13 8.45
C THR A 390 5.23 52.57 9.23
N SER A 391 5.47 53.18 10.40
CA SER A 391 6.41 52.68 11.41
C SER A 391 5.68 52.68 12.75
N VAL A 392 5.65 51.53 13.41
CA VAL A 392 5.10 51.36 14.76
C VAL A 392 6.03 52.04 15.77
N ALA A 393 7.33 51.97 15.54
CA ALA A 393 8.36 52.61 16.35
C ALA A 393 9.66 52.80 15.56
N GLU A 394 10.42 53.83 15.89
CA GLU A 394 11.73 54.12 15.28
C GLU A 394 12.82 54.13 16.34
N PHE A 395 13.97 53.56 16.01
CA PHE A 395 15.19 53.61 16.79
C PHE A 395 16.32 54.13 15.92
N THR A 396 16.83 55.32 16.26
CA THR A 396 18.07 55.85 15.68
C THR A 396 19.23 55.50 16.60
N PRO A 397 20.19 54.67 16.16
CA PRO A 397 21.40 54.40 16.92
C PRO A 397 22.11 55.74 17.26
N ARG A 398 22.52 55.91 18.51
CA ARG A 398 23.32 57.08 18.92
C ARG A 398 24.78 56.69 18.96
N GLY A 399 25.52 57.01 17.90
CA GLY A 399 26.97 57.04 17.92
C GLY A 399 27.49 58.14 18.86
N ALA A 400 28.35 57.77 19.80
CA ALA A 400 29.16 58.73 20.55
C ALA A 400 30.15 59.42 19.57
N ASP A 401 30.01 60.73 19.41
CA ASP A 401 31.01 61.66 18.86
C ASP A 401 31.51 61.51 17.41
N THR A 402 30.84 60.80 16.50
CA THR A 402 31.19 60.85 15.07
C THR A 402 30.03 61.22 14.16
N ILE A 403 30.30 62.19 13.27
CA ILE A 403 29.46 62.81 12.24
C ILE A 403 29.14 61.82 11.11
N ALA A 404 28.52 60.70 11.42
CA ALA A 404 27.97 59.79 10.44
C ALA A 404 26.53 59.48 10.85
N ASP A 405 25.57 59.89 10.00
CA ASP A 405 24.16 59.56 10.13
C ASP A 405 23.99 58.03 10.16
N GLU A 406 23.94 57.44 11.35
CA GLU A 406 23.58 56.03 11.50
C GLU A 406 22.11 55.85 11.07
N ALA A 407 21.89 54.92 10.15
CA ALA A 407 20.58 54.65 9.60
C ALA A 407 19.57 54.25 10.68
N ALA A 408 18.36 54.81 10.60
CA ALA A 408 17.28 54.47 11.52
C ALA A 408 16.81 53.03 11.30
N ILE A 409 16.43 52.38 12.40
CA ILE A 409 15.82 51.05 12.45
C ILE A 409 14.35 51.23 12.80
N HIS A 410 13.48 50.78 11.91
CA HIS A 410 12.04 50.91 12.00
C HIS A 410 11.40 49.58 12.39
N LEU A 411 10.55 49.57 13.41
CA LEU A 411 9.59 48.50 13.64
C LEU A 411 8.41 48.74 12.70
N ARG A 412 8.37 48.04 11.57
CA ARG A 412 7.36 48.24 10.53
C ARG A 412 6.02 47.63 10.89
N SER A 413 6.03 46.46 11.51
CA SER A 413 4.81 45.75 11.86
C SER A 413 5.04 44.79 13.03
N THR A 414 3.95 44.49 13.74
CA THR A 414 3.92 43.49 14.80
C THR A 414 2.72 42.60 14.59
N VAL A 415 2.91 41.28 14.64
CA VAL A 415 1.80 40.34 14.54
C VAL A 415 1.81 39.44 15.76
N THR A 416 0.68 39.41 16.47
CA THR A 416 0.47 38.60 17.67
C THR A 416 -0.60 37.55 17.42
N GLY A 417 -0.40 36.34 17.92
CA GLY A 417 -1.47 35.35 17.96
C GLY A 417 -2.47 35.59 19.09
N ASP A 418 -3.45 34.68 19.21
CA ASP A 418 -4.46 34.75 20.25
C ASP A 418 -3.85 34.57 21.65
N ALA A 419 -4.05 35.56 22.53
CA ALA A 419 -3.67 35.42 23.92
C ALA A 419 -4.59 34.42 24.65
N ARG A 420 -4.04 33.25 25.02
CA ARG A 420 -4.75 32.22 25.78
C ARG A 420 -3.99 31.84 27.04
N ARG A 421 -4.72 31.70 28.15
CA ARG A 421 -4.12 31.35 29.44
C ARG A 421 -3.46 29.97 29.38
N GLY A 422 -2.19 29.89 29.78
CA GLY A 422 -1.43 28.63 29.80
C GLY A 422 -0.90 28.18 28.44
N VAL A 423 -1.04 28.99 27.39
CA VAL A 423 -0.51 28.73 26.04
C VAL A 423 0.55 29.79 25.71
N VAL A 424 1.53 29.43 24.87
CA VAL A 424 2.52 30.37 24.34
C VAL A 424 1.80 31.43 23.49
N LEU A 425 2.11 32.70 23.72
CA LEU A 425 1.67 33.82 22.87
C LEU A 425 2.70 34.01 21.75
N PRO A 426 2.40 33.65 20.49
CA PRO A 426 3.34 33.91 19.41
C PRO A 426 3.32 35.40 19.08
N LEU A 427 4.52 35.97 18.91
CA LEU A 427 4.74 37.36 18.52
C LEU A 427 5.82 37.39 17.44
N VAL A 428 5.53 38.09 16.35
CA VAL A 428 6.48 38.37 15.26
C VAL A 428 6.67 39.87 15.16
N LEU A 429 7.92 40.31 15.10
CA LEU A 429 8.31 41.71 14.98
C LEU A 429 9.05 41.90 13.65
N TYR A 430 8.54 42.78 12.80
CA TYR A 430 9.13 43.08 11.50
C TYR A 430 9.95 44.36 11.58
N TRP A 431 11.26 44.21 11.53
CA TRP A 431 12.22 45.32 11.61
C TRP A 431 12.83 45.60 10.24
N GLN A 432 13.03 46.87 9.91
CA GLN A 432 13.70 47.30 8.68
C GLN A 432 14.65 48.44 8.98
N ALA A 433 15.89 48.35 8.50
CA ALA A 433 16.86 49.44 8.57
C ALA A 433 16.90 50.20 7.24
N ASP A 434 17.09 51.51 7.29
CA ASP A 434 17.19 52.34 6.08
C ASP A 434 18.45 52.05 5.26
N GLN A 435 19.50 51.54 5.91
CA GLN A 435 20.75 51.12 5.30
C GLN A 435 21.30 49.85 5.99
N PRO A 436 22.24 49.11 5.36
CA PRO A 436 22.91 47.99 6.00
C PRO A 436 23.50 48.38 7.36
N LEU A 437 23.21 47.59 8.38
CA LEU A 437 23.65 47.86 9.75
C LEU A 437 25.14 47.53 9.92
N GLY A 438 25.90 48.50 10.44
CA GLY A 438 27.32 48.34 10.75
C GLY A 438 27.63 47.64 12.09
N ALA A 439 26.59 47.38 12.91
CA ALA A 439 26.70 46.77 14.22
C ALA A 439 25.54 45.79 14.48
N SER A 440 25.73 44.86 15.43
CA SER A 440 24.69 43.95 15.88
C SER A 440 23.87 44.59 17.00
N TYR A 441 22.55 44.55 16.88
CA TYR A 441 21.61 45.06 17.88
C TYR A 441 20.90 43.89 18.56
N THR A 442 20.64 44.03 19.86
CA THR A 442 19.84 43.07 20.63
C THR A 442 18.45 43.65 20.85
N VAL A 443 17.43 42.89 20.48
CA VAL A 443 16.03 43.25 20.73
C VAL A 443 15.58 42.57 22.02
N PHE A 444 15.01 43.34 22.94
CA PHE A 444 14.37 42.83 24.14
C PHE A 444 12.87 43.02 24.02
N THR A 445 12.11 41.97 24.31
CA THR A 445 10.64 42.05 24.30
C THR A 445 10.12 41.89 25.70
N GLN A 446 9.31 42.84 26.18
CA GLN A 446 8.66 42.76 27.49
C GLN A 446 7.14 42.77 27.33
N LEU A 447 6.47 41.81 27.96
CA LEU A 447 5.03 41.82 28.11
C LEU A 447 4.69 42.47 29.45
N LEU A 448 3.86 43.51 29.43
CA LEU A 448 3.43 44.25 30.62
C LEU A 448 1.98 43.90 30.97
N ASP A 449 1.65 43.80 32.26
CA ASP A 449 0.26 43.78 32.72
C ASP A 449 -0.38 45.17 32.69
N ALA A 450 -1.68 45.24 33.00
CA ALA A 450 -2.44 46.51 33.01
C ALA A 450 -1.91 47.54 34.02
N SER A 451 -1.04 47.14 34.98
CA SER A 451 -0.38 48.05 35.92
C SER A 451 1.01 48.51 35.46
N GLY A 452 1.44 48.08 34.27
CA GLY A 452 2.77 48.38 33.71
C GLY A 452 3.88 47.47 34.25
N ARG A 453 3.55 46.40 34.98
CA ARG A 453 4.54 45.46 35.52
C ARG A 453 4.89 44.40 34.47
N VAL A 454 6.17 44.11 34.32
CA VAL A 454 6.66 43.04 33.44
C VAL A 454 6.14 41.68 33.93
N VAL A 455 5.40 40.97 33.08
CA VAL A 455 4.89 39.61 33.33
C VAL A 455 5.63 38.54 32.54
N ALA A 456 6.29 38.92 31.45
CA ALA A 456 7.20 38.06 30.70
C ALA A 456 8.26 38.91 29.98
N GLN A 457 9.44 38.34 29.73
CA GLN A 457 10.51 38.97 28.96
C GLN A 457 11.24 37.91 28.14
N GLN A 458 11.66 38.28 26.92
CA GLN A 458 12.55 37.52 26.05
C GLN A 458 13.74 38.37 25.63
#